data_AF-A0A8H7P054-F1
#
_entry.id   AF-A0A8H7P054-F1
#
_cell.length_a   1.000
_cell.length_b   1.000
_cell.length_c   1.000
_cell.angle_alpha   90.00
_cell.angle_beta   90.00
_cell.angle_gamma   90.00
#
_symmetry.space_group_name_H-M   'P 1'
#
loop_
_entity.id
_entity.type
_entity.pdbx_description
1 polymer ?
#
loop_
_entity_poly.entity_id
_entity_poly.type
_entity_poly.pdbx_seq_one_letter_code
_entity_poly.pdbx_strand_id
1 'polypeptide(L)'
;MFIDLNVPVPTVVPRHTQGQPQSKKSKGKQQSAPDSVAFTPAQISAIESRIDLLVHLGYTTFALNQIAQRKVDAKTHINVLDPLLAQLRRRTNVVILKRITIVLDEESEKGFGLTTQNAPLFEQYDIIALLPTTQTTFSQACLSHSAPSPLTTHIIALPLALPRLPFHLKHTLVRTALRNGAAFEICYAGALGAEGDPCGSGGEGGGAAKRNWWAGAREVVRVTKGAGVLVSGGVVNDADLRSPRDVGNLLTILGLAQNVAHDANSSVPRTQILRAQTRRTYRAVLSEPKVIIPENMITSQPTLLPLPESEPTSALLPTVPSSAAQADAPTSEPEAPQNGKKRRLNGGEDEDTQPQGAATEGKEDSTMRKRKKKKTRENVTG
;
A
#
# COMPACT_ATOMS: atom_id res chain seq x y z
N MET A 1 0.02 22.84 5.19
CA MET A 1 -1.10 22.16 4.52
C MET A 1 -1.33 20.88 5.29
N PHE A 2 -2.52 20.67 5.86
CA PHE A 2 -2.78 19.48 6.70
C PHE A 2 -3.61 18.45 5.94
N ILE A 3 -3.27 17.18 6.14
CA ILE A 3 -3.74 16.05 5.34
C ILE A 3 -4.25 14.95 6.28
N ASP A 4 -5.45 14.43 6.02
CA ASP A 4 -5.99 13.24 6.70
C ASP A 4 -6.26 12.12 5.70
N LEU A 5 -5.47 11.04 5.73
CA LEU A 5 -5.59 9.95 4.78
C LEU A 5 -6.57 8.85 5.22
N ASN A 6 -7.36 9.02 6.29
CA ASN A 6 -8.28 7.99 6.76
C ASN A 6 -9.65 8.53 7.15
N VAL A 7 -10.47 8.93 6.16
CA VAL A 7 -11.87 9.28 6.39
C VAL A 7 -12.73 8.06 6.05
N PRO A 8 -13.28 7.34 7.04
CA PRO A 8 -14.03 6.12 6.78
C PRO A 8 -15.36 6.42 6.08
N VAL A 9 -15.64 5.68 5.02
CA VAL A 9 -16.93 5.71 4.32
C VAL A 9 -17.80 4.56 4.85
N PRO A 10 -19.06 4.81 5.20
CA PRO A 10 -19.98 3.74 5.61
C PRO A 10 -20.06 2.65 4.53
N THR A 11 -19.95 1.39 4.95
CA THR A 11 -20.06 0.26 4.03
C THR A 11 -21.49 0.17 3.50
N VAL A 12 -21.64 0.29 2.18
CA VAL A 12 -22.92 0.05 1.53
C VAL A 12 -23.00 -1.43 1.23
N VAL A 13 -23.92 -2.13 1.88
CA VAL A 13 -24.23 -3.52 1.53
C VAL A 13 -24.85 -3.49 0.12
N PRO A 14 -24.33 -4.26 -0.85
CA PRO A 14 -24.97 -4.40 -2.15
C PRO A 14 -26.41 -4.86 -1.92
N ARG A 15 -27.39 -4.09 -2.42
CA ARG A 15 -28.78 -4.55 -2.40
C ARG A 15 -28.86 -5.76 -3.33
N HIS A 16 -28.76 -6.97 -2.77
CA HIS A 16 -29.35 -8.12 -3.43
C HIS A 16 -30.82 -7.78 -3.62
N THR A 17 -31.24 -7.60 -4.86
CA THR A 17 -32.66 -7.57 -5.22
C THR A 17 -33.30 -8.79 -4.58
N GLN A 18 -34.11 -8.58 -3.54
CA GLN A 18 -34.93 -9.64 -2.95
C GLN A 18 -35.72 -10.27 -4.10
N GLY A 19 -35.42 -11.53 -4.38
CA GLY A 19 -36.03 -12.26 -5.47
C GLY A 19 -37.54 -12.33 -5.27
N GLN A 20 -38.29 -11.64 -6.11
CA GLN A 20 -39.62 -12.11 -6.46
C GLN A 20 -39.47 -13.50 -7.10
N PRO A 21 -40.33 -14.48 -6.76
CA PRO A 21 -40.27 -15.80 -7.37
C PRO A 21 -40.73 -15.71 -8.82
N GLN A 22 -39.79 -15.52 -9.76
CA GLN A 22 -40.10 -15.61 -11.19
C GLN A 22 -40.10 -17.07 -11.66
N SER A 23 -41.27 -17.48 -12.15
CA SER A 23 -41.54 -18.72 -12.85
C SER A 23 -40.63 -18.93 -14.07
N LYS A 24 -40.16 -20.17 -14.23
CA LYS A 24 -39.35 -20.68 -15.34
C LYS A 24 -39.99 -20.44 -16.72
N LYS A 25 -39.42 -19.55 -17.56
CA LYS A 25 -39.20 -19.77 -19.01
C LYS A 25 -38.56 -18.54 -19.68
N SER A 26 -37.30 -18.69 -20.10
CA SER A 26 -36.80 -18.41 -21.46
C SER A 26 -35.31 -18.03 -21.44
N LYS A 27 -34.57 -18.62 -22.37
CA LYS A 27 -33.15 -18.36 -22.66
C LYS A 27 -33.01 -16.95 -23.26
N GLY A 28 -32.31 -16.09 -22.55
CA GLY A 28 -31.72 -14.86 -23.09
C GLY A 28 -30.37 -14.61 -22.40
N LYS A 29 -29.28 -14.60 -23.17
CA LYS A 29 -27.96 -14.13 -22.69
C LYS A 29 -28.10 -12.63 -22.42
N GLN A 30 -28.38 -12.28 -21.17
CA GLN A 30 -28.36 -10.90 -20.72
C GLN A 30 -27.02 -10.67 -20.01
N GLN A 31 -26.17 -9.84 -20.60
CA GLN A 31 -24.97 -9.33 -19.94
C GLN A 31 -25.42 -8.60 -18.67
N SER A 32 -25.02 -9.12 -17.52
CA SER A 32 -25.21 -8.51 -16.22
C SER A 32 -24.46 -7.18 -16.19
N ALA A 33 -25.21 -6.07 -16.22
CA ALA A 33 -24.67 -4.75 -15.89
C ALA A 33 -24.09 -4.79 -14.45
N PRO A 34 -22.99 -4.09 -14.17
CA PRO A 34 -22.40 -4.10 -12.82
C PRO A 34 -23.38 -3.46 -11.84
N ASP A 35 -23.59 -4.13 -10.69
CA ASP A 35 -24.43 -3.67 -9.60
C ASP A 35 -24.05 -2.23 -9.20
N SER A 36 -24.90 -1.25 -9.53
CA SER A 36 -24.65 0.14 -9.15
C SER A 36 -24.91 0.31 -7.65
N VAL A 37 -23.85 0.37 -6.86
CA VAL A 37 -23.96 0.69 -5.44
C VAL A 37 -24.40 2.15 -5.29
N ALA A 38 -25.63 2.37 -4.82
CA ALA A 38 -26.22 3.69 -4.66
C ALA A 38 -26.24 4.12 -3.19
N PHE A 39 -25.61 5.26 -2.88
CA PHE A 39 -25.72 5.91 -1.57
C PHE A 39 -27.08 6.60 -1.44
N THR A 40 -27.66 6.57 -0.24
CA THR A 40 -28.90 7.31 0.02
C THR A 40 -28.61 8.81 0.15
N PRO A 41 -29.57 9.70 -0.17
CA PRO A 41 -29.39 11.15 0.01
C PRO A 41 -28.97 11.55 1.43
N ALA A 42 -29.47 10.84 2.44
CA ALA A 42 -29.10 11.05 3.85
C ALA A 42 -27.62 10.71 4.11
N GLN A 43 -27.12 9.61 3.55
CA GLN A 43 -25.70 9.23 3.67
C GLN A 43 -24.80 10.25 2.97
N ILE A 44 -25.19 10.74 1.80
CA ILE A 44 -24.45 11.77 1.07
C ILE A 44 -24.40 13.05 1.90
N SER A 45 -25.53 13.51 2.44
CA SER A 45 -25.60 14.70 3.28
C SER A 45 -24.72 14.58 4.53
N ALA A 46 -24.66 13.40 5.16
CA ALA A 46 -23.79 13.15 6.32
C ALA A 46 -22.30 13.16 5.95
N ILE A 47 -21.95 12.63 4.78
CA ILE A 47 -20.57 12.67 4.27
C ILE A 47 -20.19 14.11 3.92
N GLU A 48 -21.10 14.89 3.33
CA GLU A 48 -20.85 16.30 3.04
C GLU A 48 -20.67 17.14 4.31
N SER A 49 -21.51 16.95 5.33
CA SER A 49 -21.35 17.66 6.60
C SER A 49 -20.03 17.31 7.28
N ARG A 50 -19.61 16.05 7.22
CA ARG A 50 -18.29 15.61 7.71
C ARG A 50 -17.14 16.28 6.96
N ILE A 51 -17.24 16.36 5.63
CA ILE A 51 -16.24 17.06 4.82
C ILE A 51 -16.16 18.54 5.20
N ASP A 52 -17.31 19.21 5.36
CA ASP A 52 -17.34 20.62 5.75
C ASP A 52 -16.72 20.84 7.14
N LEU A 53 -16.94 19.90 8.08
CA LEU A 53 -16.30 19.92 9.39
C LEU A 53 -14.78 19.73 9.30
N LEU A 54 -14.28 18.80 8.48
CA LEU A 54 -12.83 18.62 8.26
C LEU A 54 -12.18 19.89 7.68
N VAL A 55 -12.85 20.53 6.73
CA VAL A 55 -12.39 21.81 6.15
C VAL A 55 -12.37 22.90 7.23
N HIS A 56 -13.41 22.98 8.06
CA HIS A 56 -13.50 23.93 9.16
C HIS A 56 -12.37 23.72 10.20
N LEU A 57 -11.99 22.48 10.49
CA LEU A 57 -10.86 22.13 11.36
C LEU A 57 -9.49 22.47 10.75
N GLY A 58 -9.43 22.80 9.45
CA GLY A 58 -8.21 23.21 8.75
C GLY A 58 -7.54 22.13 7.90
N TYR A 59 -8.24 21.04 7.58
CA TYR A 59 -7.77 20.05 6.61
C TYR A 59 -8.02 20.50 5.18
N THR A 60 -7.06 20.20 4.31
CA THR A 60 -7.05 20.65 2.90
C THR A 60 -7.03 19.49 1.91
N THR A 61 -6.50 18.34 2.33
CA THR A 61 -6.56 17.10 1.58
C THR A 61 -7.03 16.00 2.50
N PHE A 62 -7.94 15.17 2.02
CA PHE A 62 -8.32 13.98 2.73
C PHE A 62 -8.59 12.81 1.80
N ALA A 63 -8.43 11.59 2.31
CA ALA A 63 -8.70 10.38 1.56
C ALA A 63 -9.91 9.64 2.13
N LEU A 64 -10.89 9.38 1.26
CA LEU A 64 -12.02 8.52 1.56
C LEU A 64 -11.54 7.07 1.56
N ASN A 65 -11.71 6.38 2.68
CA ASN A 65 -11.20 5.03 2.89
C ASN A 65 -12.32 4.00 2.67
N GLN A 66 -12.07 3.07 1.73
CA GLN A 66 -12.84 1.84 1.55
C GLN A 66 -12.05 0.67 2.12
N ILE A 67 -12.68 -0.14 2.96
CA ILE A 67 -12.04 -1.28 3.62
C ILE A 67 -12.45 -2.57 2.94
N ALA A 68 -11.46 -3.38 2.57
CA ALA A 68 -11.64 -4.74 2.06
C ALA A 68 -11.22 -5.74 3.13
N GLN A 69 -12.18 -6.51 3.65
CA GLN A 69 -11.99 -7.47 4.75
C GLN A 69 -11.37 -8.80 4.30
N ARG A 70 -11.46 -9.14 3.02
CA ARG A 70 -10.97 -10.40 2.45
C ARG A 70 -10.09 -10.11 1.25
N LYS A 71 -9.48 -11.16 0.70
CA LYS A 71 -8.79 -11.13 -0.59
C LYS A 71 -9.61 -10.35 -1.62
N VAL A 72 -8.99 -9.32 -2.18
CA VAL A 72 -9.57 -8.51 -3.25
C VAL A 72 -9.50 -9.31 -4.55
N ASP A 73 -10.65 -9.58 -5.15
CA ASP A 73 -10.77 -10.23 -6.46
C ASP A 73 -11.62 -9.38 -7.39
N ALA A 74 -11.28 -9.35 -8.68
CA ALA A 74 -11.94 -8.51 -9.67
C ALA A 74 -13.43 -8.83 -9.85
N LYS A 75 -13.85 -10.05 -9.46
CA LYS A 75 -15.25 -10.51 -9.55
C LYS A 75 -16.10 -10.08 -8.36
N THR A 76 -15.50 -9.87 -7.20
CA THR A 76 -16.22 -9.67 -5.93
C THR A 76 -16.09 -8.25 -5.41
N HIS A 77 -14.98 -7.58 -5.70
CA HIS A 77 -14.71 -6.24 -5.18
C HIS A 77 -15.26 -5.17 -6.11
N ILE A 78 -16.16 -4.35 -5.58
CA ILE A 78 -16.75 -3.20 -6.26
C ILE A 78 -16.19 -1.93 -5.64
N ASN A 79 -15.72 -1.00 -6.48
CA ASN A 79 -15.27 0.30 -6.03
C ASN A 79 -16.47 1.20 -5.73
N VAL A 80 -16.70 1.48 -4.45
CA VAL A 80 -17.82 2.33 -3.99
C VAL A 80 -17.47 3.81 -3.99
N LEU A 81 -16.18 4.16 -4.10
CA LEU A 81 -15.73 5.55 -3.98
C LEU A 81 -15.96 6.36 -5.26
N ASP A 82 -15.90 5.72 -6.43
CA ASP A 82 -16.17 6.37 -7.71
C ASP A 82 -17.61 6.94 -7.81
N PRO A 83 -18.67 6.13 -7.58
CA PRO A 83 -20.03 6.66 -7.60
C PRO A 83 -20.27 7.68 -6.48
N LEU A 84 -19.63 7.51 -5.31
CA LEU A 84 -19.73 8.48 -4.21
C LEU A 84 -19.15 9.85 -4.62
N LEU A 85 -17.95 9.87 -5.17
CA LEU A 85 -17.28 11.11 -5.60
C LEU A 85 -18.06 11.84 -6.70
N ALA A 86 -18.75 11.08 -7.57
CA ALA A 86 -19.61 11.67 -8.60
C ALA A 86 -20.84 12.39 -8.01
N GLN A 87 -21.32 11.98 -6.83
CA GLN A 87 -22.49 12.54 -6.17
C GLN A 87 -22.17 13.70 -5.21
N LEU A 88 -20.92 13.82 -4.76
CA LEU A 88 -20.50 14.86 -3.82
C LEU A 88 -20.34 16.23 -4.51
N ARG A 89 -20.67 17.32 -3.79
CA ARG A 89 -20.39 18.69 -4.26
C ARG A 89 -18.89 18.91 -4.49
N ARG A 90 -18.57 19.44 -5.68
CA ARG A 90 -17.21 19.90 -6.02
C ARG A 90 -16.83 21.11 -5.17
N ARG A 91 -15.64 21.07 -4.57
CA ARG A 91 -15.06 22.16 -3.78
C ARG A 91 -13.74 22.58 -4.43
N THR A 92 -13.46 23.87 -4.50
CA THR A 92 -12.27 24.40 -5.23
C THR A 92 -10.99 24.34 -4.41
N ASN A 93 -11.09 24.37 -3.08
CA ASN A 93 -9.93 24.52 -2.19
C ASN A 93 -9.53 23.21 -1.49
N VAL A 94 -10.09 22.08 -1.92
CA VAL A 94 -9.99 20.80 -1.21
C VAL A 94 -9.71 19.68 -2.20
N VAL A 95 -8.78 18.80 -1.85
CA VAL A 95 -8.44 17.62 -2.64
C VAL A 95 -8.98 16.37 -1.95
N ILE A 96 -9.81 15.61 -2.67
CA ILE A 96 -10.36 14.34 -2.19
C ILE A 96 -9.67 13.19 -2.92
N LEU A 97 -9.08 12.27 -2.17
CA LEU A 97 -8.38 11.10 -2.69
C LEU A 97 -9.16 9.82 -2.39
N LYS A 98 -8.95 8.80 -3.22
CA LYS A 98 -9.47 7.44 -3.00
C LYS A 98 -8.43 6.58 -2.31
N ARG A 99 -8.76 6.05 -1.14
CA ARG A 99 -7.92 5.08 -0.42
C ARG A 99 -8.63 3.74 -0.31
N ILE A 100 -7.88 2.66 -0.54
CA ILE A 100 -8.29 1.31 -0.16
C ILE A 100 -7.40 0.81 0.99
N THR A 101 -8.02 0.24 2.02
CA THR A 101 -7.33 -0.48 3.10
C THR A 101 -7.69 -1.96 3.01
N ILE A 102 -6.69 -2.82 2.82
CA ILE A 102 -6.89 -4.27 2.74
C ILE A 102 -6.48 -4.89 4.07
N VAL A 103 -7.39 -5.59 4.72
CA VAL A 103 -7.11 -6.36 5.93
C VAL A 103 -6.43 -7.67 5.53
N LEU A 104 -5.26 -7.95 6.10
CA LEU A 104 -4.48 -9.16 5.80
C LEU A 104 -4.56 -10.12 6.99
N ASP A 105 -5.55 -10.98 6.93
CA ASP A 105 -5.83 -12.06 7.86
C ASP A 105 -5.05 -13.34 7.55
N GLU A 106 -5.29 -14.39 8.36
CA GLU A 106 -4.71 -15.72 8.16
C GLU A 106 -5.12 -16.34 6.81
N GLU A 107 -6.36 -16.09 6.34
CA GLU A 107 -6.82 -16.58 5.04
C GLU A 107 -6.04 -15.93 3.89
N SER A 108 -5.62 -14.69 4.08
CA SER A 108 -4.86 -13.92 3.11
C SER A 108 -3.44 -14.43 2.89
N GLU A 109 -2.88 -15.26 3.78
CA GLU A 109 -1.55 -15.87 3.62
C GLU A 109 -1.43 -16.72 2.34
N LYS A 110 -2.55 -17.26 1.83
CA LYS A 110 -2.64 -18.01 0.57
C LYS A 110 -2.74 -17.11 -0.67
N GLY A 111 -2.98 -15.82 -0.48
CA GLY A 111 -2.98 -14.81 -1.55
C GLY A 111 -3.80 -13.56 -1.20
N PHE A 112 -3.14 -12.40 -1.21
CA PHE A 112 -3.68 -11.09 -0.80
C PHE A 112 -4.54 -10.37 -1.85
N GLY A 113 -4.67 -10.95 -3.05
CA GLY A 113 -5.32 -10.26 -4.18
C GLY A 113 -4.45 -9.18 -4.83
N LEU A 114 -3.30 -8.84 -4.24
CA LEU A 114 -2.23 -8.01 -4.82
C LEU A 114 -1.41 -8.79 -5.85
N THR A 115 -2.09 -9.33 -6.87
CA THR A 115 -1.46 -9.97 -8.03
C THR A 115 -1.56 -9.07 -9.25
N THR A 116 -0.63 -9.22 -10.20
CA THR A 116 -0.62 -8.43 -11.45
C THR A 116 -1.94 -8.51 -12.21
N GLN A 117 -2.69 -9.62 -12.08
CA GLN A 117 -4.02 -9.78 -12.69
C GLN A 117 -5.04 -8.76 -12.16
N ASN A 118 -4.92 -8.35 -10.90
CA ASN A 118 -5.80 -7.38 -10.26
C ASN A 118 -5.25 -5.94 -10.33
N ALA A 119 -4.14 -5.69 -11.02
CA ALA A 119 -3.56 -4.35 -11.14
C ALA A 119 -4.55 -3.28 -11.64
N PRO A 120 -5.43 -3.54 -12.64
CA PRO A 120 -6.40 -2.55 -13.10
C PRO A 120 -7.40 -2.12 -12.02
N LEU A 121 -7.70 -2.99 -11.04
CA LEU A 121 -8.60 -2.67 -9.93
C LEU A 121 -7.94 -1.68 -8.96
N PHE A 122 -6.65 -1.85 -8.68
CA PHE A 122 -5.90 -0.97 -7.78
C PHE A 122 -5.48 0.35 -8.42
N GLU A 123 -5.49 0.44 -9.75
CA GLU A 123 -5.26 1.69 -10.48
C GLU A 123 -6.36 2.73 -10.23
N GLN A 124 -7.59 2.25 -9.98
CA GLN A 124 -8.74 3.10 -9.64
C GLN A 124 -8.58 3.81 -8.30
N TYR A 125 -7.78 3.28 -7.38
CA TYR A 125 -7.51 3.93 -6.09
C TYR A 125 -6.26 4.80 -6.18
N ASP A 126 -6.22 5.91 -5.45
CA ASP A 126 -5.00 6.71 -5.36
C ASP A 126 -4.04 6.06 -4.38
N ILE A 127 -4.51 5.73 -3.16
CA ILE A 127 -3.68 5.20 -2.08
C ILE A 127 -4.07 3.76 -1.75
N ILE A 128 -3.05 2.91 -1.63
CA ILE A 128 -3.18 1.53 -1.13
C ILE A 128 -2.57 1.46 0.27
N ALA A 129 -3.37 1.01 1.23
CA ALA A 129 -2.98 0.73 2.61
C ALA A 129 -3.20 -0.75 2.96
N LEU A 130 -2.34 -1.31 3.81
CA LEU A 130 -2.47 -2.68 4.30
C LEU A 130 -2.61 -2.68 5.82
N LEU A 131 -3.54 -3.46 6.34
CA LEU A 131 -3.71 -3.73 7.76
C LEU A 131 -3.37 -5.19 8.04
N PRO A 132 -2.11 -5.52 8.34
CA PRO A 132 -1.73 -6.87 8.73
C PRO A 132 -2.31 -7.22 10.10
N THR A 133 -2.79 -8.47 10.26
CA THR A 133 -3.26 -9.01 11.54
C THR A 133 -2.46 -10.21 12.02
N THR A 134 -1.42 -10.66 11.28
CA THR A 134 -0.54 -11.77 11.68
C THR A 134 0.93 -11.39 11.50
N GLN A 135 1.83 -12.16 12.12
CA GLN A 135 3.27 -11.95 11.98
C GLN A 135 3.78 -12.17 10.54
N THR A 136 3.18 -13.13 9.82
CA THR A 136 3.50 -13.45 8.44
C THR A 136 3.08 -12.30 7.53
N THR A 137 1.83 -11.84 7.66
CA THR A 137 1.28 -10.77 6.82
C THR A 137 1.99 -9.44 7.08
N PHE A 138 2.38 -9.16 8.34
CA PHE A 138 3.22 -8.00 8.65
C PHE A 138 4.59 -8.05 7.96
N SER A 139 5.24 -9.22 7.96
CA SER A 139 6.53 -9.39 7.28
C SER A 139 6.42 -9.20 5.77
N GLN A 140 5.37 -9.75 5.14
CA GLN A 140 5.13 -9.58 3.70
C GLN A 140 4.77 -8.14 3.33
N ALA A 141 3.97 -7.47 4.15
CA ALA A 141 3.67 -6.04 3.99
C ALA A 141 4.97 -5.20 4.01
N CYS A 142 5.87 -5.51 4.95
CA CYS A 142 7.14 -4.78 5.11
C CYS A 142 8.18 -5.10 4.03
N LEU A 143 8.28 -6.35 3.56
CA LEU A 143 9.35 -6.80 2.67
C LEU A 143 8.94 -6.79 1.19
N SER A 144 7.78 -7.34 0.88
CA SER A 144 7.34 -7.60 -0.50
C SER A 144 6.43 -6.50 -1.02
N HIS A 145 5.39 -6.13 -0.28
CA HIS A 145 4.38 -5.18 -0.77
C HIS A 145 4.82 -3.71 -0.65
N SER A 146 5.75 -3.41 0.24
CA SER A 146 6.36 -2.08 0.32
C SER A 146 7.33 -1.80 -0.83
N ALA A 147 7.87 -2.83 -1.50
CA ALA A 147 8.84 -2.67 -2.57
C ALA A 147 8.22 -1.99 -3.82
N PRO A 148 9.00 -1.28 -4.64
CA PRO A 148 8.52 -0.63 -5.87
C PRO A 148 7.93 -1.63 -6.88
N SER A 149 6.66 -1.45 -7.21
CA SER A 149 5.82 -2.32 -8.04
C SER A 149 4.52 -1.57 -8.40
N PRO A 150 3.81 -1.92 -9.48
CA PRO A 150 2.47 -1.38 -9.76
C PRO A 150 1.45 -1.60 -8.62
N LEU A 151 1.75 -2.52 -7.69
CA LEU A 151 0.92 -2.86 -6.53
C LEU A 151 1.58 -2.46 -5.21
N THR A 152 2.49 -1.50 -5.26
CA THR A 152 3.17 -0.99 -4.08
C THR A 152 2.17 -0.46 -3.05
N THR A 153 2.37 -0.88 -1.80
CA THR A 153 1.68 -0.34 -0.64
C THR A 153 2.39 0.90 -0.13
N HIS A 154 1.61 1.92 0.23
CA HIS A 154 2.10 3.22 0.70
C HIS A 154 2.02 3.32 2.21
N ILE A 155 0.94 2.80 2.77
CA ILE A 155 0.64 2.93 4.19
C ILE A 155 0.47 1.53 4.79
N ILE A 156 1.16 1.27 5.89
CA ILE A 156 0.95 0.09 6.72
C ILE A 156 0.19 0.57 7.95
N ALA A 157 -1.12 0.30 7.98
CA ALA A 157 -1.98 0.57 9.11
C ALA A 157 -1.71 -0.46 10.22
N LEU A 158 -1.77 -0.04 11.47
CA LEU A 158 -1.49 -0.91 12.61
C LEU A 158 -2.72 -1.03 13.52
N PRO A 159 -3.12 -2.24 13.93
CA PRO A 159 -4.29 -2.45 14.80
C PRO A 159 -3.91 -2.18 16.26
N LEU A 160 -3.68 -0.90 16.59
CA LEU A 160 -3.13 -0.49 17.90
C LEU A 160 -4.13 -0.63 19.07
N ALA A 161 -5.43 -0.68 18.79
CA ALA A 161 -6.48 -0.74 19.82
C ALA A 161 -6.62 -2.16 20.45
N LEU A 162 -6.03 -3.18 19.84
CA LEU A 162 -6.14 -4.56 20.31
C LEU A 162 -5.41 -4.77 21.66
N PRO A 163 -5.94 -5.64 22.55
CA PRO A 163 -5.30 -5.95 23.84
C PRO A 163 -3.83 -6.32 23.74
N ARG A 164 -3.46 -6.96 22.63
CA ARG A 164 -2.08 -7.28 22.29
C ARG A 164 -1.91 -7.14 20.79
N LEU A 165 -0.82 -6.49 20.37
CA LEU A 165 -0.43 -6.50 18.96
C LEU A 165 -0.20 -7.95 18.49
N PRO A 166 -0.81 -8.36 17.37
CA PRO A 166 -0.74 -9.75 16.93
C PRO A 166 0.62 -10.14 16.34
N PHE A 167 1.52 -9.17 16.18
CA PHE A 167 2.88 -9.34 15.69
C PHE A 167 3.86 -8.48 16.48
N HIS A 168 5.13 -8.87 16.45
CA HIS A 168 6.21 -8.09 17.02
C HIS A 168 6.77 -7.11 15.99
N LEU A 169 6.89 -5.85 16.37
CA LEU A 169 7.49 -4.79 15.56
C LEU A 169 9.03 -4.96 15.53
N LYS A 170 9.49 -5.93 14.75
CA LYS A 170 10.93 -6.16 14.54
C LYS A 170 11.54 -4.97 13.82
N HIS A 171 12.56 -4.36 14.42
CA HIS A 171 13.24 -3.18 13.88
C HIS A 171 13.82 -3.39 12.48
N THR A 172 14.25 -4.62 12.14
CA THR A 172 14.72 -4.96 10.79
C THR A 172 13.63 -4.87 9.72
N LEU A 173 12.42 -5.35 10.03
CA LEU A 173 11.26 -5.28 9.14
C LEU A 173 10.80 -3.83 8.96
N VAL A 174 10.65 -3.10 10.07
CA VAL A 174 10.23 -1.69 10.08
C VAL A 174 11.21 -0.84 9.27
N ARG A 175 12.52 -0.97 9.52
CA ARG A 175 13.55 -0.24 8.76
C ARG A 175 13.52 -0.57 7.26
N THR A 176 13.25 -1.83 6.91
CA THR A 176 13.15 -2.22 5.50
C THR A 176 11.95 -1.58 4.82
N ALA A 177 10.79 -1.57 5.48
CA ALA A 177 9.59 -0.89 4.97
C ALA A 177 9.83 0.62 4.80
N LEU A 178 10.47 1.27 5.78
CA LEU A 178 10.84 2.68 5.71
C LEU A 178 11.80 2.97 4.57
N ARG A 179 12.83 2.13 4.37
CA ARG A 179 13.77 2.26 3.24
C ARG A 179 13.08 2.10 1.89
N ASN A 180 12.07 1.24 1.81
CA ASN A 180 11.26 1.06 0.61
C ASN A 180 10.26 2.23 0.40
N GLY A 181 10.13 3.15 1.36
CA GLY A 181 9.28 4.34 1.31
C GLY A 181 7.85 4.13 1.80
N ALA A 182 7.55 3.03 2.51
CA ALA A 182 6.27 2.85 3.19
C ALA A 182 6.24 3.65 4.50
N ALA A 183 5.06 4.11 4.90
CA ALA A 183 4.83 4.81 6.16
C ALA A 183 3.96 3.96 7.08
N PHE A 184 4.18 4.09 8.39
CA PHE A 184 3.39 3.43 9.42
C PHE A 184 2.31 4.37 9.92
N GLU A 185 1.05 3.97 9.77
CA GLU A 185 -0.09 4.78 10.16
C GLU A 185 -0.49 4.51 11.61
N ILE A 186 -0.66 5.61 12.35
CA ILE A 186 -1.23 5.66 13.68
C ILE A 186 -2.57 6.40 13.56
N CYS A 187 -3.67 5.66 13.69
CA CYS A 187 -5.02 6.20 13.71
C CYS A 187 -5.31 6.82 15.09
N TYR A 188 -5.56 8.14 15.19
CA TYR A 188 -5.71 8.80 16.49
C TYR A 188 -7.05 8.54 17.17
N ALA A 189 -8.08 8.04 16.48
CA ALA A 189 -9.37 7.68 17.07
C ALA A 189 -9.21 6.79 18.32
N GLY A 190 -8.26 5.83 18.28
CA GLY A 190 -7.98 4.94 19.41
C GLY A 190 -7.46 5.68 20.66
N ALA A 191 -6.80 6.83 20.52
CA ALA A 191 -6.33 7.63 21.65
C ALA A 191 -7.49 8.25 22.46
N LEU A 192 -8.62 8.50 21.80
CA LEU A 192 -9.84 9.01 22.40
C LEU A 192 -10.68 7.88 23.01
N GLY A 193 -10.39 6.63 22.68
CA GLY A 193 -11.25 5.49 22.99
C GLY A 193 -12.54 5.50 22.15
N ALA A 194 -12.53 6.23 21.04
CA ALA A 194 -13.63 6.24 20.09
C ALA A 194 -13.82 4.83 19.50
N GLU A 195 -15.04 4.54 19.05
CA GLU A 195 -15.33 3.38 18.20
C GLU A 195 -14.58 3.56 16.88
N GLY A 196 -13.33 3.11 16.89
CA GLY A 196 -12.27 3.63 16.04
C GLY A 196 -11.62 2.56 15.18
N ASP A 197 -12.33 1.46 14.92
CA ASP A 197 -11.86 0.51 13.94
C ASP A 197 -12.95 0.06 12.96
N PRO A 198 -13.21 0.84 11.89
CA PRO A 198 -14.02 0.37 10.77
C PRO A 198 -13.38 -0.84 10.06
N CYS A 199 -12.10 -1.16 10.36
CA CYS A 199 -11.40 -2.31 9.82
C CYS A 199 -11.77 -3.62 10.52
N GLY A 200 -12.62 -3.60 11.55
CA GLY A 200 -13.14 -4.83 12.16
C GLY A 200 -12.03 -5.73 12.73
N SER A 201 -10.86 -5.18 13.08
CA SER A 201 -9.72 -5.97 13.59
C SER A 201 -9.96 -6.55 14.99
N GLY A 202 -11.17 -6.40 15.54
CA GLY A 202 -11.60 -7.02 16.79
C GLY A 202 -11.36 -6.18 18.04
N GLY A 203 -11.09 -4.88 17.89
CA GLY A 203 -10.94 -3.96 19.02
C GLY A 203 -12.29 -3.42 19.49
N GLU A 204 -12.71 -3.77 20.70
CA GLU A 204 -13.83 -3.11 21.39
C GLU A 204 -13.44 -1.66 21.73
N GLY A 205 -14.33 -0.69 21.51
CA GLY A 205 -14.11 0.70 21.88
C GLY A 205 -13.98 0.93 23.40
N GLY A 206 -13.77 2.19 23.78
CA GLY A 206 -13.74 2.61 25.18
C GLY A 206 -12.37 2.58 25.87
N GLY A 207 -12.39 2.56 27.20
CA GLY A 207 -11.19 2.81 28.03
C GLY A 207 -10.09 1.75 27.90
N ALA A 208 -10.44 0.51 27.59
CA ALA A 208 -9.47 -0.56 27.36
C ALA A 208 -8.72 -0.36 26.04
N ALA A 209 -9.42 -0.14 24.92
CA ALA A 209 -8.81 0.19 23.65
C ALA A 209 -7.92 1.42 23.73
N LYS A 210 -8.34 2.46 24.47
CA LYS A 210 -7.51 3.65 24.71
C LYS A 210 -6.16 3.28 25.33
N ARG A 211 -6.17 2.51 26.43
CA ARG A 211 -4.92 2.08 27.08
C ARG A 211 -4.04 1.25 26.16
N ASN A 212 -4.62 0.32 25.41
CA ASN A 212 -3.90 -0.54 24.47
C ASN A 212 -3.26 0.29 23.35
N TRP A 213 -4.02 1.24 22.81
CA TRP A 213 -3.55 2.16 21.79
C TRP A 213 -2.35 2.95 22.25
N TRP A 214 -2.37 3.50 23.48
CA TRP A 214 -1.22 4.24 24.03
C TRP A 214 0.03 3.36 24.15
N ALA A 215 -0.12 2.09 24.56
CA ALA A 215 1.00 1.15 24.62
C ALA A 215 1.53 0.80 23.22
N GLY A 216 0.64 0.50 22.28
CA GLY A 216 0.99 0.16 20.89
C GLY A 216 1.62 1.34 20.14
N ALA A 217 1.05 2.54 20.24
CA ALA A 217 1.55 3.73 19.58
C ALA A 217 2.95 4.12 20.10
N ARG A 218 3.20 4.01 21.40
CA ARG A 218 4.56 4.21 21.97
C ARG A 218 5.56 3.22 21.42
N GLU A 219 5.17 1.95 21.24
CA GLU A 219 6.03 0.94 20.63
C GLU A 219 6.34 1.27 19.17
N VAL A 220 5.36 1.75 18.39
CA VAL A 220 5.58 2.20 17.01
C VAL A 220 6.58 3.35 16.97
N VAL A 221 6.39 4.38 17.81
CA VAL A 221 7.31 5.52 17.89
C VAL A 221 8.73 5.07 18.27
N ARG A 222 8.85 4.14 19.23
CA ARG A 222 10.14 3.58 19.66
C ARG A 222 10.85 2.85 18.53
N VAL A 223 10.14 2.00 17.77
CA VAL A 223 10.74 1.17 16.71
C VAL A 223 11.03 1.98 15.44
N THR A 224 10.18 2.93 15.09
CA THR A 224 10.37 3.82 13.93
C THR A 224 11.38 4.93 14.20
N LYS A 225 11.65 5.26 15.47
CA LYS A 225 12.43 6.44 15.89
C LYS A 225 11.89 7.75 15.29
N GLY A 226 10.57 7.80 15.06
CA GLY A 226 9.87 8.93 14.44
C GLY A 226 9.98 9.02 12.92
N ALA A 227 10.74 8.15 12.26
CA ALA A 227 10.83 8.15 10.79
C ALA A 227 9.59 7.48 10.16
N GLY A 228 8.98 8.13 9.18
CA GLY A 228 7.88 7.58 8.39
C GLY A 228 6.63 7.25 9.22
N VAL A 229 6.40 7.98 10.32
CA VAL A 229 5.14 7.92 11.07
C VAL A 229 4.13 8.83 10.39
N LEU A 230 2.97 8.26 10.05
CA LEU A 230 1.83 8.96 9.49
C LEU A 230 0.68 8.91 10.48
N VAL A 231 -0.08 10.01 10.57
CA VAL A 231 -1.23 10.07 11.48
C VAL A 231 -2.49 10.39 10.71
N SER A 232 -3.57 9.72 11.10
CA SER A 232 -4.85 9.78 10.41
C SER A 232 -6.01 9.74 11.40
N GLY A 233 -7.18 10.19 10.94
CA GLY A 233 -8.40 10.22 11.73
C GLY A 233 -8.93 8.85 12.08
N GLY A 234 -9.36 8.10 11.06
CA GLY A 234 -10.13 6.85 11.23
C GLY A 234 -11.36 7.02 12.12
N VAL A 235 -11.84 8.25 12.26
CA VAL A 235 -12.92 8.62 13.18
C VAL A 235 -14.26 8.37 12.52
N VAL A 236 -15.14 7.63 13.21
CA VAL A 236 -16.51 7.36 12.76
C VAL A 236 -17.52 8.39 13.26
N ASN A 237 -17.29 9.02 14.42
CA ASN A 237 -18.17 10.04 14.99
C ASN A 237 -17.63 11.45 14.79
N ASP A 238 -18.48 12.40 14.36
CA ASP A 238 -18.03 13.77 14.07
C ASP A 238 -17.49 14.51 15.32
N ALA A 239 -17.98 14.16 16.52
CA ALA A 239 -17.53 14.74 17.78
C ALA A 239 -16.09 14.37 18.18
N ASP A 240 -15.56 13.29 17.60
CA ASP A 240 -14.22 12.78 17.90
C ASP A 240 -13.16 13.34 16.94
N LEU A 241 -13.56 14.09 15.91
CA LEU A 241 -12.63 14.77 15.02
C LEU A 241 -11.84 15.84 15.77
N ARG A 242 -10.55 15.97 15.45
CA ARG A 242 -9.64 16.92 16.09
C ARG A 242 -8.92 17.76 15.06
N SER A 243 -8.52 18.97 15.45
CA SER A 243 -7.72 19.83 14.60
C SER A 243 -6.32 19.22 14.38
N PRO A 244 -5.67 19.47 13.24
CA PRO A 244 -4.36 18.88 12.96
C PRO A 244 -3.28 19.28 13.97
N ARG A 245 -3.39 20.47 14.58
CA ARG A 245 -2.45 20.90 15.63
C ARG A 245 -2.67 20.15 16.94
N ASP A 246 -3.92 19.88 17.30
CA ASP A 246 -4.23 19.06 18.49
C ASP A 246 -3.74 17.63 18.30
N VAL A 247 -3.90 17.08 17.10
CA VAL A 247 -3.32 15.79 16.72
C VAL A 247 -1.80 15.83 16.83
N GLY A 248 -1.14 16.91 16.38
CA GLY A 248 0.30 17.10 16.57
C GLY A 248 0.72 17.09 18.04
N ASN A 249 -0.05 17.73 18.93
CA ASN A 249 0.19 17.72 20.37
C ASN A 249 0.00 16.32 20.99
N LEU A 250 -0.96 15.54 20.49
CA LEU A 250 -1.12 14.15 20.90
C LEU A 250 0.14 13.31 20.60
N LEU A 251 0.77 13.55 19.45
CA LEU A 251 1.97 12.84 19.04
C LEU A 251 3.21 13.22 19.85
N THR A 252 3.30 14.46 20.32
CA THR A 252 4.41 14.85 21.20
C THR A 252 4.31 14.16 22.57
N ILE A 253 3.09 13.91 23.05
CA ILE A 253 2.86 13.09 24.25
C ILE A 253 3.30 11.62 24.03
N LEU A 254 3.30 11.11 22.79
CA LEU A 254 3.87 9.80 22.45
C LEU A 254 5.41 9.77 22.43
N GLY A 255 6.06 10.93 22.56
CA GLY A 255 7.52 11.05 22.54
C GLY A 255 8.10 11.42 21.17
N LEU A 256 7.28 11.86 20.21
CA LEU A 256 7.79 12.46 18.97
C LEU A 256 8.21 13.91 19.21
N ALA A 257 9.30 14.33 18.55
CA ALA A 257 9.70 15.73 18.55
C ALA A 257 8.64 16.59 17.81
N GLN A 258 8.47 17.84 18.21
CA GLN A 258 7.41 18.73 17.69
C GLN A 258 7.44 18.88 16.16
N ASN A 259 8.63 18.95 15.57
CA ASN A 259 8.81 19.01 14.12
C ASN A 259 8.34 17.72 13.45
N VAL A 260 8.72 16.54 13.98
CA VAL A 260 8.30 15.24 13.44
C VAL A 260 6.80 15.02 13.60
N ALA A 261 6.22 15.45 14.72
CA ALA A 261 4.79 15.41 14.96
C ALA A 261 4.01 16.29 13.96
N HIS A 262 4.54 17.47 13.63
CA HIS A 262 3.99 18.31 12.56
C HIS A 262 4.16 17.66 11.18
N ASP A 263 5.29 17.01 10.91
CA ASP A 263 5.52 16.38 9.62
C ASP A 263 4.62 15.16 9.39
N ALA A 264 4.21 14.47 10.46
CA ALA A 264 3.32 13.30 10.42
C ALA A 264 1.92 13.59 9.84
N ASN A 265 1.45 14.85 9.88
CA ASN A 265 0.15 15.29 9.35
C ASN A 265 0.27 16.24 8.13
N SER A 266 1.50 16.56 7.70
CA SER A 266 1.78 17.50 6.61
C SER A 266 2.73 16.90 5.57
N SER A 267 4.01 16.73 5.90
CA SER A 267 5.05 16.33 4.94
C SER A 267 5.02 14.82 4.60
N VAL A 268 4.83 13.96 5.61
CA VAL A 268 4.81 12.50 5.43
C VAL A 268 3.62 12.07 4.56
N PRO A 269 2.36 12.49 4.84
CA PRO A 269 1.24 12.16 3.96
C PRO A 269 1.43 12.69 2.52
N ARG A 270 2.00 13.89 2.36
CA ARG A 270 2.31 14.46 1.04
C ARG A 270 3.27 13.57 0.25
N THR A 271 4.29 13.03 0.92
CA THR A 271 5.25 12.10 0.31
C THR A 271 4.56 10.81 -0.12
N GLN A 272 3.61 10.30 0.67
CA GLN A 272 2.84 9.10 0.31
C GLN A 272 1.89 9.32 -0.86
N ILE A 273 1.30 10.52 -0.98
CA ILE A 273 0.49 10.90 -2.14
C ILE A 273 1.37 10.95 -3.41
N LEU A 274 2.55 11.57 -3.33
CA LEU A 274 3.46 11.64 -4.48
C LEU A 274 3.92 10.23 -4.90
N ARG A 275 4.29 9.40 -3.92
CA ARG A 275 4.65 8.00 -4.15
C ARG A 275 3.48 7.21 -4.78
N ALA A 276 2.26 7.47 -4.37
CA ALA A 276 1.07 6.89 -4.99
C ALA A 276 0.91 7.28 -6.46
N GLN A 277 1.19 8.53 -6.83
CA GLN A 277 1.20 8.96 -8.23
C GLN A 277 2.26 8.23 -9.05
N THR A 278 3.44 7.99 -8.46
CA THR A 278 4.53 7.27 -9.13
C THR A 278 4.21 5.82 -9.50
N ARG A 279 3.14 5.25 -8.94
CA ARG A 279 2.64 3.91 -9.24
C ARG A 279 1.93 3.84 -10.60
N ARG A 280 1.28 4.93 -11.02
CA ARG A 280 0.59 5.06 -12.32
C ARG A 280 1.57 5.23 -13.48
N THR A 281 2.75 5.71 -13.16
CA THR A 281 3.84 5.98 -14.09
C THR A 281 4.88 4.86 -14.07
N TYR A 282 5.58 4.66 -15.19
CA TYR A 282 6.63 3.65 -15.25
C TYR A 282 7.86 4.03 -14.39
N ARG A 283 8.37 3.10 -13.57
CA ARG A 283 9.64 3.22 -12.82
C ARG A 283 9.86 4.54 -12.07
N ALA A 284 8.82 5.06 -11.43
CA ALA A 284 8.86 6.30 -10.64
C ALA A 284 9.12 7.60 -11.42
N VAL A 285 8.76 7.63 -12.71
CA VAL A 285 8.70 8.88 -13.48
C VAL A 285 7.58 9.75 -12.93
N LEU A 286 7.85 11.00 -12.53
CA LEU A 286 6.86 11.83 -11.80
C LEU A 286 5.70 12.35 -12.66
N SER A 287 5.83 12.32 -13.99
CA SER A 287 4.83 12.87 -14.91
C SER A 287 4.61 11.95 -16.10
N GLU A 288 3.40 11.97 -16.66
CA GLU A 288 3.13 11.32 -17.93
C GLU A 288 4.05 11.89 -19.03
N PRO A 289 4.63 11.05 -19.90
CA PRO A 289 5.44 11.54 -21.00
C PRO A 289 4.57 12.33 -21.97
N LYS A 290 4.78 13.66 -22.03
CA LYS A 290 4.11 14.54 -22.98
C LYS A 290 4.85 14.50 -24.32
N VAL A 291 4.22 13.92 -25.34
CA VAL A 291 4.73 13.99 -26.71
C VAL A 291 4.55 15.43 -27.22
N ILE A 292 5.64 16.15 -27.43
CA ILE A 292 5.64 17.47 -28.06
C ILE A 292 5.91 17.24 -29.55
N ILE A 293 4.87 17.30 -30.37
CA ILE A 293 5.01 17.28 -31.82
C ILE A 293 5.36 18.71 -32.25
N PRO A 294 6.55 18.96 -32.84
CA PRO A 294 6.88 20.28 -33.36
C PRO A 294 5.93 20.66 -34.51
N GLU A 295 5.43 21.90 -34.49
CA GLU A 295 4.41 22.43 -35.43
C GLU A 295 4.78 22.24 -36.91
N ASN A 296 6.08 22.15 -37.20
CA ASN A 296 6.69 21.98 -38.51
C ASN A 296 6.27 20.67 -39.20
N MET A 297 5.75 19.68 -38.47
CA MET A 297 5.31 18.39 -39.01
C MET A 297 3.81 18.32 -39.33
N ILE A 298 3.03 19.36 -39.07
CA ILE A 298 1.57 19.38 -39.29
C ILE A 298 1.21 19.83 -40.71
N THR A 299 2.17 20.35 -41.49
CA THR A 299 1.93 20.84 -42.87
C THR A 299 2.43 19.86 -43.94
N SER A 300 1.91 18.64 -43.92
CA SER A 300 1.94 17.76 -45.08
C SER A 300 0.72 16.85 -45.07
N GLN A 301 -0.47 17.46 -45.19
CA GLN A 301 -1.61 16.72 -45.69
C GLN A 301 -1.27 16.23 -47.11
N PRO A 302 -1.40 14.92 -47.41
CA PRO A 302 -1.34 14.47 -48.79
C PRO A 302 -2.65 14.92 -49.46
N THR A 303 -2.54 15.86 -50.39
CA THR A 303 -3.60 16.16 -51.35
C THR A 303 -3.96 14.85 -52.05
N LEU A 304 -5.14 14.30 -51.76
CA LEU A 304 -5.72 13.20 -52.51
C LEU A 304 -5.89 13.66 -53.96
N LEU A 305 -5.01 13.19 -54.84
CA LEU A 305 -5.18 13.31 -56.29
C LEU A 305 -6.35 12.41 -56.72
N PRO A 306 -7.35 12.92 -57.47
CA PRO A 306 -8.44 12.10 -57.98
C PRO A 306 -7.92 11.06 -58.99
N LEU A 307 -8.36 9.82 -58.82
CA LEU A 307 -8.17 8.71 -59.77
C LEU A 307 -8.77 9.07 -61.14
N PRO A 308 -8.04 8.89 -62.26
CA PRO A 308 -8.65 8.86 -63.58
C PRO A 308 -9.21 7.46 -63.90
N GLU A 309 -10.39 7.46 -64.51
CA GLU A 309 -11.15 6.30 -64.99
C GLU A 309 -10.37 5.42 -65.98
N SER A 310 -10.62 4.11 -65.87
CA SER A 310 -10.23 3.04 -66.78
C SER A 310 -10.98 3.09 -68.11
N GLU A 311 -10.35 2.64 -69.20
CA GLU A 311 -10.88 1.79 -70.30
C GLU A 311 -9.74 1.61 -71.37
N PRO A 312 -9.78 0.62 -72.29
CA PRO A 312 -8.83 -0.50 -72.30
C PRO A 312 -7.99 -0.61 -73.58
N THR A 313 -6.84 -1.32 -73.57
CA THR A 313 -6.30 -1.93 -74.81
C THR A 313 -5.45 -3.17 -74.51
N SER A 314 -5.70 -4.18 -75.32
CA SER A 314 -5.19 -5.55 -75.44
C SER A 314 -3.68 -5.80 -75.40
N ALA A 315 -3.38 -7.00 -74.85
CA ALA A 315 -2.46 -8.05 -75.33
C ALA A 315 -0.93 -7.83 -75.22
N LEU A 316 -0.27 -8.66 -74.41
CA LEU A 316 0.43 -9.90 -74.82
C LEU A 316 1.28 -10.45 -73.64
N LEU A 317 1.12 -11.75 -73.36
CA LEU A 317 2.05 -12.58 -72.58
C LEU A 317 3.29 -12.91 -73.45
N PRO A 318 4.49 -13.14 -72.86
CA PRO A 318 4.86 -14.53 -72.52
C PRO A 318 5.71 -14.74 -71.25
N THR A 319 5.36 -15.81 -70.54
CA THR A 319 6.20 -16.96 -70.09
C THR A 319 7.51 -16.78 -69.30
N VAL A 320 7.54 -17.48 -68.16
CA VAL A 320 8.62 -17.87 -67.20
C VAL A 320 9.76 -18.70 -67.87
N PRO A 321 10.97 -18.94 -67.28
CA PRO A 321 11.20 -19.72 -66.03
C PRO A 321 12.32 -19.17 -65.09
N SER A 322 12.20 -19.28 -63.77
CA SER A 322 12.68 -20.38 -62.90
C SER A 322 14.12 -20.87 -63.16
N SER A 323 15.02 -20.62 -62.21
CA SER A 323 16.24 -21.40 -61.97
C SER A 323 16.51 -21.48 -60.47
N ALA A 324 16.60 -22.71 -59.98
CA ALA A 324 17.00 -23.11 -58.65
C ALA A 324 18.28 -23.96 -58.77
N ALA A 325 19.24 -23.76 -57.86
CA ALA A 325 20.26 -24.71 -57.40
C ALA A 325 21.08 -23.98 -56.31
N GLN A 326 21.06 -24.42 -55.05
CA GLN A 326 21.95 -25.45 -54.44
C GLN A 326 23.44 -25.12 -54.63
N ALA A 327 24.36 -25.33 -53.70
CA ALA A 327 24.46 -25.64 -52.27
C ALA A 327 25.99 -25.68 -52.02
N ASP A 328 26.51 -25.20 -50.89
CA ASP A 328 27.48 -25.99 -50.10
C ASP A 328 27.86 -25.30 -48.78
N ALA A 329 28.03 -26.13 -47.75
CA ALA A 329 28.57 -25.79 -46.44
C ALA A 329 30.11 -25.99 -46.44
N PRO A 330 30.85 -25.72 -45.33
CA PRO A 330 30.89 -26.71 -44.26
C PRO A 330 30.98 -26.16 -42.82
N THR A 331 30.61 -27.07 -41.93
CA THR A 331 30.60 -27.09 -40.46
C THR A 331 32.01 -27.12 -39.83
N SER A 332 32.21 -26.55 -38.64
CA SER A 332 32.91 -27.19 -37.49
C SER A 332 33.00 -26.26 -36.25
N GLU A 333 32.31 -26.68 -35.18
CA GLU A 333 32.69 -26.54 -33.77
C GLU A 333 32.99 -27.98 -33.26
N PRO A 334 33.48 -28.26 -32.03
CA PRO A 334 33.81 -27.40 -30.88
C PRO A 334 35.19 -27.72 -30.23
N GLU A 335 35.65 -26.96 -29.22
CA GLU A 335 36.28 -27.52 -27.99
C GLU A 335 36.70 -26.44 -26.96
N ALA A 336 36.32 -26.67 -25.71
CA ALA A 336 37.00 -26.31 -24.46
C ALA A 336 37.15 -27.65 -23.67
N PRO A 337 37.82 -27.77 -22.49
CA PRO A 337 38.39 -26.76 -21.58
C PRO A 337 39.75 -27.15 -20.91
N GLN A 338 40.55 -26.22 -20.35
CA GLN A 338 41.55 -26.55 -19.31
C GLN A 338 41.83 -25.43 -18.27
N ASN A 339 41.45 -25.74 -17.03
CA ASN A 339 42.13 -25.62 -15.72
C ASN A 339 43.37 -24.71 -15.53
N GLY A 340 43.41 -23.90 -14.45
CA GLY A 340 44.65 -23.19 -14.05
C GLY A 340 44.58 -22.22 -12.85
N LYS A 341 44.71 -22.78 -11.63
CA LYS A 341 45.15 -22.23 -10.31
C LYS A 341 45.50 -20.73 -10.11
N LYS A 342 44.94 -20.21 -8.99
CA LYS A 342 45.53 -19.40 -7.88
C LYS A 342 46.79 -18.53 -8.15
N ARG A 343 46.69 -17.24 -7.81
CA ARG A 343 47.82 -16.46 -7.24
C ARG A 343 47.34 -15.44 -6.18
N ARG A 344 47.86 -15.58 -4.96
CA ARG A 344 47.99 -14.55 -3.91
C ARG A 344 49.49 -14.23 -3.78
N LEU A 345 49.85 -12.97 -3.57
CA LEU A 345 51.10 -12.49 -2.94
C LEU A 345 50.83 -11.01 -2.57
N ASN A 346 50.85 -10.60 -1.29
CA ASN A 346 52.00 -10.13 -0.46
C ASN A 346 52.82 -9.04 -1.17
N GLY A 347 53.24 -7.91 -0.57
CA GLY A 347 53.31 -7.44 0.82
C GLY A 347 54.37 -6.31 0.88
N GLY A 348 54.32 -5.45 1.90
CA GLY A 348 55.29 -4.40 2.25
C GLY A 348 54.55 -3.26 3.01
N GLU A 349 54.59 -3.12 4.35
CA GLU A 349 55.72 -2.76 5.27
C GLU A 349 56.28 -1.37 4.90
N ASP A 350 56.32 -0.30 5.73
CA ASP A 350 56.35 -0.07 7.19
C ASP A 350 55.69 1.33 7.48
N GLU A 351 55.49 1.92 8.68
CA GLU A 351 56.16 1.82 9.98
C GLU A 351 55.33 2.54 11.08
N ASP A 352 55.49 2.02 12.30
CA ASP A 352 55.30 2.50 13.69
C ASP A 352 54.64 3.85 14.05
N THR A 353 53.83 3.81 15.14
CA THR A 353 54.20 4.41 16.45
C THR A 353 53.20 4.00 17.55
N GLN A 354 53.66 3.26 18.56
CA GLN A 354 53.18 3.28 19.95
C GLN A 354 54.39 3.55 20.87
N PRO A 355 54.18 4.12 22.07
CA PRO A 355 54.40 3.32 23.30
C PRO A 355 53.30 3.58 24.37
N GLN A 356 52.73 2.55 25.01
CA GLN A 356 53.12 1.79 26.22
C GLN A 356 52.72 2.38 27.61
N GLY A 357 52.23 1.48 28.47
CA GLY A 357 52.09 1.57 29.94
C GLY A 357 50.76 0.96 30.46
N ALA A 358 50.64 -0.37 30.66
CA ALA A 358 50.95 -1.18 31.87
C ALA A 358 50.01 -0.89 33.08
N ALA A 359 49.44 -1.83 33.86
CA ALA A 359 49.43 -3.29 33.95
C ALA A 359 48.35 -3.77 34.97
N THR A 360 47.91 -5.05 34.85
CA THR A 360 47.59 -6.09 35.90
C THR A 360 46.67 -5.76 37.11
N GLU A 361 45.85 -6.62 37.72
CA GLU A 361 45.59 -8.08 37.73
C GLU A 361 44.32 -8.33 38.62
N GLY A 362 43.71 -9.53 38.57
CA GLY A 362 42.87 -10.02 39.68
C GLY A 362 41.69 -10.94 39.33
N LYS A 363 41.89 -12.26 39.47
CA LYS A 363 40.90 -13.37 39.40
C LYS A 363 39.85 -13.30 40.52
N GLU A 364 38.65 -13.85 40.30
CA GLU A 364 38.18 -15.04 41.04
C GLU A 364 36.81 -15.58 40.58
N ASP A 365 36.63 -16.84 40.96
CA ASP A 365 35.74 -17.90 40.50
C ASP A 365 34.36 -17.86 41.19
N SER A 366 33.30 -18.39 40.56
CA SER A 366 32.28 -19.21 41.26
C SER A 366 31.14 -19.68 40.35
N THR A 367 30.96 -20.99 40.40
CA THR A 367 29.90 -21.80 39.81
C THR A 367 28.63 -21.77 40.67
N MET A 368 27.44 -21.64 40.06
CA MET A 368 26.16 -21.89 40.76
C MET A 368 25.32 -22.97 40.08
N ARG A 369 25.03 -23.99 40.90
CA ARG A 369 24.27 -25.22 40.62
C ARG A 369 22.77 -24.96 40.45
N LYS A 370 22.17 -25.64 39.46
CA LYS A 370 20.72 -25.81 39.29
C LYS A 370 20.10 -26.59 40.46
N ARG A 371 19.13 -26.01 41.16
CA ARG A 371 18.25 -26.69 42.13
C ARG A 371 16.95 -27.15 41.45
N LYS A 372 16.69 -28.46 41.53
CA LYS A 372 15.51 -29.17 41.03
C LYS A 372 14.36 -29.03 42.05
N LYS A 373 13.21 -28.48 41.65
CA LYS A 373 12.02 -28.28 42.50
C LYS A 373 11.16 -29.55 42.51
N LYS A 374 11.02 -30.17 43.69
CA LYS A 374 10.16 -31.33 43.99
C LYS A 374 8.70 -30.88 44.08
N LYS A 375 7.80 -31.58 43.38
CA LYS A 375 6.36 -31.32 43.33
C LYS A 375 5.66 -32.28 44.30
N THR A 376 5.10 -31.76 45.39
CA THR A 376 4.25 -32.52 46.31
C THR A 376 2.81 -32.41 45.81
N ARG A 377 2.13 -33.55 45.66
CA ARG A 377 0.69 -33.66 45.40
C ARG A 377 0.00 -33.83 46.75
N GLU A 378 -0.91 -32.93 47.10
CA GLU A 378 -1.89 -33.13 48.16
C GLU A 378 -3.15 -33.77 47.55
N ASN A 379 -3.57 -34.89 48.15
CA ASN A 379 -4.89 -35.47 48.02
C ASN A 379 -5.80 -34.77 49.03
N VAL A 380 -6.99 -34.34 48.60
CA VAL A 380 -8.10 -34.05 49.51
C VAL A 380 -9.31 -34.81 49.01
N THR A 381 -9.67 -35.83 49.79
CA THR A 381 -10.99 -36.45 49.90
C THR A 381 -11.39 -36.29 51.35
N GLY A 382 -12.59 -35.77 51.59
CA GLY A 382 -13.15 -35.51 52.92
C GLY A 382 -14.05 -34.29 52.87
#